data_AF-A0A6S6TAK6-F1
#
_entry.id   AF-A0A6S6TAK6-F1
#
_cell.length_a   1.000
_cell.length_b   1.000
_cell.length_c   1.000
_cell.angle_alpha   90.00
_cell.angle_beta   90.00
_cell.angle_gamma   90.00
#
_symmetry.space_group_name_H-M   'P 1'
#
loop_
_entity.id
_entity.type
_entity.pdbx_description
1 polymer ?
#
loop_
_entity_poly.entity_id
_entity_poly.type
_entity_poly.pdbx_seq_one_letter_code
_entity_poly.pdbx_strand_id
1 'polypeptide(L)'
;MSQEILIPLVIAVIAGVFLYKNVNVAVYKAHIEDYDEFEFFKQYSMIVETYVEEIIQDLQSENPRKYILNHSSDSSYLIEFLKENKRTLNFFQTELSKSKSIEEIQANLFDMLSKIDDELNNRFQNGKTLASQLKETLQNEYQKLKNP
;
A
#
# COMPACT_ATOMS: atom_id res chain seq x y z
N MET A 1 -24.46 -3.26 -10.32
CA MET A 1 -23.34 -4.19 -10.09
C MET A 1 -22.84 -3.97 -8.68
N SER A 2 -22.97 -4.99 -7.84
CA SER A 2 -22.79 -4.90 -6.38
C SER A 2 -21.33 -4.55 -6.04
N GLN A 3 -21.12 -3.54 -5.18
CA GLN A 3 -19.80 -3.07 -4.71
C GLN A 3 -18.94 -4.18 -4.07
N GLU A 4 -19.54 -5.31 -3.71
CA GLU A 4 -18.86 -6.48 -3.14
C GLU A 4 -17.93 -7.21 -4.12
N ILE A 5 -18.09 -6.98 -5.44
CA ILE A 5 -17.23 -7.61 -6.47
C ILE A 5 -16.03 -6.72 -6.81
N LEU A 6 -16.11 -5.40 -6.61
CA LEU A 6 -15.07 -4.47 -7.06
C LEU A 6 -13.77 -4.62 -6.25
N ILE A 7 -13.89 -4.91 -4.95
CA ILE A 7 -12.75 -5.04 -4.03
C ILE A 7 -11.88 -6.26 -4.36
N PRO A 8 -12.42 -7.49 -4.48
CA PRO A 8 -11.62 -8.64 -4.91
C PRO A 8 -11.13 -8.50 -6.35
N LEU A 9 -11.85 -7.78 -7.24
CA LEU A 9 -11.42 -7.57 -8.63
C LEU A 9 -10.15 -6.70 -8.71
N VAL A 10 -10.07 -5.61 -7.94
CA VAL A 10 -8.90 -4.72 -7.95
C VAL A 10 -7.68 -5.41 -7.33
N ILE A 11 -7.88 -6.16 -6.25
CA ILE A 11 -6.85 -7.00 -5.63
C ILE A 11 -6.40 -8.11 -6.59
N ALA A 12 -7.34 -8.74 -7.31
CA ALA A 12 -7.04 -9.75 -8.32
C ALA A 12 -6.40 -9.17 -9.59
N VAL A 13 -6.61 -7.89 -9.92
CA VAL A 13 -5.91 -7.21 -11.01
C VAL A 13 -4.47 -6.88 -10.61
N ILE A 14 -4.25 -6.42 -9.37
CA ILE A 14 -2.89 -6.23 -8.83
C ILE A 14 -2.19 -7.59 -8.77
N ALA A 15 -2.74 -8.57 -8.06
CA ALA A 15 -2.18 -9.92 -7.98
C ALA A 15 -2.05 -10.59 -9.36
N GLY A 16 -3.00 -10.38 -10.28
CA GLY A 16 -3.00 -10.95 -11.62
C GLY A 16 -1.93 -10.36 -12.54
N VAL A 17 -1.71 -9.04 -12.50
CA VAL A 17 -0.59 -8.39 -13.21
C VAL A 17 0.76 -8.86 -12.66
N PHE A 18 0.84 -9.15 -11.35
CA PHE A 18 2.03 -9.69 -10.71
C PHE A 18 2.26 -11.19 -11.01
N LEU A 19 1.21 -12.02 -11.01
CA LEU A 19 1.31 -13.47 -11.28
C LEU A 19 1.45 -13.79 -12.78
N TYR A 20 0.90 -12.99 -13.69
CA TYR A 20 0.99 -13.24 -15.14
C TYR A 20 2.43 -13.14 -15.65
N LYS A 21 3.29 -12.35 -14.99
CA LYS A 21 4.74 -12.32 -15.30
C LYS A 21 5.45 -13.64 -14.97
N ASN A 22 4.95 -14.45 -14.03
CA ASN A 22 5.57 -15.71 -13.65
C ASN A 22 5.22 -16.90 -14.56
N VAL A 23 4.17 -16.79 -15.39
CA VAL A 23 3.77 -17.88 -16.33
C VAL A 23 4.36 -17.69 -17.74
N ASN A 24 4.78 -16.48 -18.11
CA ASN A 24 5.42 -16.18 -19.41
C ASN A 24 6.95 -15.98 -19.34
N VAL A 25 7.61 -16.49 -18.28
CA VAL A 25 9.06 -16.38 -18.02
C VAL A 25 9.94 -16.96 -19.14
N ALA A 26 9.38 -17.69 -20.10
CA ALA A 26 10.12 -18.19 -21.26
C ALA A 26 10.29 -17.16 -22.40
N VAL A 27 9.45 -16.11 -22.49
CA VAL A 27 9.42 -15.22 -23.69
C VAL A 27 9.92 -13.78 -23.39
N TYR A 28 9.89 -13.34 -22.13
CA TYR A 28 10.29 -11.97 -21.74
C TYR A 28 11.78 -11.81 -21.35
N LYS A 29 12.63 -12.81 -21.63
CA LYS A 29 14.07 -12.77 -21.30
C LYS A 29 14.92 -11.88 -22.21
N ALA A 30 14.33 -11.18 -23.18
CA ALA A 30 15.11 -10.52 -24.23
C ALA A 30 15.15 -8.98 -24.19
N HIS A 31 14.24 -8.25 -23.52
CA HIS A 31 14.08 -6.80 -23.77
C HIS A 31 13.73 -5.95 -22.53
N ILE A 32 14.35 -6.20 -21.37
CA ILE A 32 14.31 -5.22 -20.26
C ILE A 32 15.75 -5.01 -19.80
N GLU A 33 16.34 -3.91 -20.27
CA GLU A 33 17.52 -3.29 -19.65
C GLU A 33 17.14 -2.93 -18.20
N ASP A 34 17.86 -3.49 -17.24
CA ASP A 34 18.01 -3.08 -15.82
C ASP A 34 16.79 -2.44 -15.11
N TYR A 35 15.67 -3.16 -15.01
CA TYR A 35 14.64 -2.82 -14.02
C TYR A 35 15.10 -3.33 -12.64
N ASP A 36 15.67 -2.43 -11.82
CA ASP A 36 16.01 -2.74 -10.43
C ASP A 36 14.71 -2.79 -9.59
N GLU A 37 14.17 -4.01 -9.45
CA GLU A 37 12.97 -4.30 -8.67
C GLU A 37 13.10 -3.83 -7.22
N PHE A 38 14.29 -3.90 -6.62
CA PHE A 38 14.51 -3.45 -5.24
C PHE A 38 14.35 -1.94 -5.14
N GLU A 39 14.96 -1.18 -6.04
CA GLU A 39 14.86 0.27 -6.04
C GLU A 39 13.41 0.71 -6.30
N PHE A 40 12.67 0.00 -7.16
CA PHE A 40 11.24 0.24 -7.33
C PHE A 40 10.45 0.05 -6.03
N PHE A 41 10.60 -1.09 -5.35
CA PHE A 41 9.85 -1.37 -4.12
C PHE A 41 10.25 -0.46 -2.96
N LYS A 42 11.51 -0.06 -2.89
CA LYS A 42 11.99 0.98 -1.98
C LYS A 42 11.27 2.30 -2.23
N GLN A 43 11.26 2.80 -3.46
CA GLN A 43 10.56 4.05 -3.80
C GLN A 43 9.05 3.96 -3.52
N TYR A 44 8.42 2.84 -3.91
CA TYR A 44 7.01 2.63 -3.64
C TYR A 44 6.71 2.59 -2.14
N SER A 45 7.58 1.98 -1.32
CA SER A 45 7.42 1.96 0.14
C SER A 45 7.52 3.35 0.77
N MET A 46 8.35 4.25 0.24
CA MET A 46 8.43 5.65 0.68
C MET A 46 7.14 6.42 0.37
N ILE A 47 6.54 6.16 -0.80
CA ILE A 47 5.25 6.76 -1.17
C ILE A 47 4.17 6.29 -0.20
N VAL A 48 4.07 4.99 0.07
CA VAL A 48 3.11 4.45 1.03
C VAL A 48 3.34 5.02 2.43
N GLU A 49 4.60 5.18 2.85
CA GLU A 49 4.95 5.77 4.15
C GLU A 49 4.42 7.20 4.28
N THR A 50 4.52 8.00 3.22
CA THR A 50 4.01 9.37 3.19
C THR A 50 2.52 9.42 3.47
N TYR A 51 1.72 8.54 2.85
CA TYR A 51 0.29 8.47 3.12
C TYR A 51 -0.03 8.00 4.54
N VAL A 52 0.73 7.03 5.06
CA VAL A 52 0.59 6.57 6.46
C VAL A 52 0.87 7.72 7.43
N GLU A 53 1.91 8.52 7.17
CA GLU A 53 2.26 9.69 7.98
C GLU A 53 1.18 10.77 7.92
N GLU A 54 0.60 11.05 6.75
CA GLU A 54 -0.52 11.99 6.60
C GLU A 54 -1.72 11.59 7.48
N ILE A 55 -2.06 10.30 7.51
CA ILE A 55 -3.15 9.79 8.35
C ILE A 55 -2.83 10.00 9.83
N ILE A 56 -1.60 9.66 10.26
CA ILE A 56 -1.16 9.85 11.65
C ILE A 56 -1.26 11.33 12.06
N GLN A 57 -0.75 12.23 11.23
CA GLN A 57 -0.73 13.67 11.52
C GLN A 57 -2.16 14.24 11.63
N ASP A 58 -3.06 13.84 10.75
CA ASP A 58 -4.45 14.30 10.80
C ASP A 58 -5.18 13.77 12.05
N LEU A 59 -4.93 12.51 12.45
CA LEU A 59 -5.47 11.92 13.68
C LEU A 59 -4.97 12.64 14.95
N GLN A 60 -3.76 13.19 14.90
CA GLN A 60 -3.13 13.95 15.99
C GLN A 60 -3.51 15.44 16.00
N SER A 61 -3.92 16.01 14.86
CA SER A 61 -4.23 17.43 14.69
C SER A 61 -5.50 17.87 15.44
N GLU A 62 -5.55 19.10 15.96
CA GLU A 62 -6.74 19.68 16.62
C GLU A 62 -7.59 20.51 15.63
N ASN A 63 -8.16 19.85 14.60
CA ASN A 63 -9.10 20.39 13.59
C ASN A 63 -8.55 21.39 12.54
N PRO A 64 -9.13 21.39 11.32
CA PRO A 64 -10.09 20.44 10.76
C PRO A 64 -9.43 19.11 10.35
N ARG A 65 -10.15 17.99 10.54
CA ARG A 65 -9.66 16.64 10.24
C ARG A 65 -10.30 16.06 8.99
N LYS A 66 -9.49 15.49 8.10
CA LYS A 66 -9.97 14.66 6.97
C LYS A 66 -10.40 13.27 7.45
N TYR A 67 -9.71 12.72 8.45
CA TYR A 67 -9.85 11.36 8.94
C TYR A 67 -10.67 11.34 10.25
N ILE A 68 -12.00 11.29 10.10
CA ILE A 68 -12.96 11.30 11.22
C ILE A 68 -13.31 9.87 11.65
N LEU A 69 -12.96 9.52 12.89
CA LEU A 69 -13.19 8.19 13.47
C LEU A 69 -14.67 7.96 13.84
N ASN A 70 -15.10 6.70 13.78
CA ASN A 70 -16.39 6.21 14.27
C ASN A 70 -16.48 6.30 15.80
N HIS A 71 -15.38 5.99 16.49
CA HIS A 71 -15.24 6.06 17.95
C HIS A 71 -13.96 6.79 18.32
N SER A 72 -14.03 7.78 19.22
CA SER A 72 -12.87 8.57 19.63
C SER A 72 -11.82 7.77 20.41
N SER A 73 -12.22 6.66 21.05
CA SER A 73 -11.35 5.72 21.74
C SER A 73 -10.35 5.02 20.83
N ASP A 74 -10.61 4.99 19.52
CA ASP A 74 -9.83 4.20 18.57
C ASP A 74 -8.58 4.93 18.09
N SER A 75 -8.45 6.22 18.38
CA SER A 75 -7.36 7.05 17.86
C SER A 75 -5.98 6.55 18.30
N SER A 76 -5.81 6.27 19.60
CA SER A 76 -4.52 5.78 20.13
C SER A 76 -4.12 4.43 19.55
N TYR A 77 -5.07 3.50 19.42
CA TYR A 77 -4.84 2.21 18.79
C TYR A 77 -4.40 2.38 17.34
N LEU A 78 -5.15 3.17 16.57
CA LEU A 78 -4.91 3.32 15.15
C LEU A 78 -3.58 4.02 14.86
N ILE A 79 -3.21 5.02 15.67
CA ILE A 79 -1.91 5.68 15.57
C ILE A 79 -0.77 4.67 15.81
N GLU A 80 -0.88 3.83 16.83
CA GLU A 80 0.16 2.81 17.10
C GLU A 80 0.20 1.74 16.00
N PHE A 81 -0.95 1.31 15.49
CA PHE A 81 -1.02 0.43 14.33
C PHE A 81 -0.30 1.03 13.11
N LEU A 82 -0.59 2.28 12.77
CA LEU A 82 0.03 2.96 11.63
C LEU A 82 1.53 3.16 11.83
N LYS A 83 1.99 3.48 13.05
CA LYS A 83 3.42 3.56 13.37
C LYS A 83 4.15 2.22 13.20
N GLU A 84 3.51 1.10 13.53
CA GLU A 84 4.11 -0.22 13.34
C GLU A 84 4.27 -0.56 11.85
N ASN A 85 3.24 -0.29 11.05
CA ASN A 85 3.30 -0.45 9.60
C ASN A 85 4.37 0.47 8.99
N LYS A 86 4.49 1.72 9.49
CA LYS A 86 5.58 2.64 9.11
C LYS A 86 6.98 2.06 9.36
N ARG A 87 7.20 1.38 10.50
CA ARG A 87 8.49 0.70 10.76
C ARG A 87 8.78 -0.40 9.74
N THR A 88 7.74 -1.12 9.31
CA THR A 88 7.87 -2.16 8.29
C THR A 88 8.20 -1.56 6.92
N LEU A 89 7.58 -0.43 6.56
CA LEU A 89 7.94 0.33 5.35
C LEU A 89 9.40 0.79 5.38
N ASN A 90 9.84 1.34 6.51
CA ASN A 90 11.22 1.80 6.66
C ASN A 90 12.23 0.66 6.50
N PHE A 91 11.88 -0.56 6.93
CA PHE A 91 12.72 -1.73 6.68
C PHE A 91 12.93 -1.98 5.19
N PHE A 92 11.88 -1.86 4.34
CA PHE A 92 12.00 -2.02 2.89
C PHE A 92 12.84 -0.94 2.22
N GLN A 93 13.00 0.21 2.87
CA GLN A 93 13.85 1.29 2.36
C GLN A 93 15.33 1.09 2.66
N THR A 94 15.66 0.22 3.62
CA THR A 94 17.05 -0.05 4.00
C THR A 94 17.71 -1.04 3.04
N GLU A 95 19.04 -1.01 2.97
CA GLU A 95 19.84 -2.02 2.28
C GLU A 95 19.62 -3.44 2.85
N LEU A 96 19.13 -3.58 4.09
CA LEU A 96 18.79 -4.88 4.68
C LEU A 96 17.61 -5.55 3.98
N SER A 97 16.77 -4.80 3.26
CA SER A 97 15.70 -5.36 2.44
C SER A 97 16.23 -6.27 1.33
N LYS A 98 17.45 -6.04 0.84
CA LYS A 98 18.14 -6.90 -0.14
C LYS A 98 18.43 -8.32 0.36
N SER A 99 18.31 -8.55 1.67
CA SER A 99 18.38 -9.89 2.26
C SER A 99 17.08 -10.70 2.12
N LYS A 100 15.97 -10.06 1.74
CA LYS A 100 14.70 -10.70 1.39
C LYS A 100 14.56 -10.84 -0.11
N SER A 101 13.81 -11.84 -0.53
CA SER A 101 13.35 -11.95 -1.91
C SER A 101 12.35 -10.83 -2.25
N ILE A 102 12.27 -10.48 -3.53
CA ILE A 102 11.31 -9.49 -4.02
C ILE A 102 9.87 -9.93 -3.75
N GLU A 103 9.60 -11.22 -3.90
CA GLU A 103 8.29 -11.82 -3.61
C GLU A 103 7.90 -11.66 -2.15
N GLU A 104 8.85 -11.79 -1.21
CA GLU A 104 8.60 -11.55 0.21
C GLU A 104 8.32 -10.08 0.49
N ILE A 105 9.07 -9.15 -0.12
CA ILE A 105 8.81 -7.71 0.03
C ILE A 105 7.41 -7.37 -0.48
N GLN A 106 7.06 -7.87 -1.66
CA GLN A 106 5.76 -7.68 -2.27
C GLN A 106 4.63 -8.25 -1.40
N ALA A 107 4.76 -9.48 -0.91
CA ALA A 107 3.75 -10.12 -0.07
C ALA A 107 3.53 -9.32 1.23
N ASN A 108 4.61 -8.86 1.86
CA ASN A 108 4.51 -8.07 3.08
C ASN A 108 3.88 -6.68 2.83
N LEU A 109 4.26 -6.00 1.74
CA LEU A 109 3.63 -4.75 1.34
C LEU A 109 2.12 -4.92 1.07
N PHE A 110 1.74 -6.01 0.40
CA PHE A 110 0.35 -6.31 0.12
C PHE A 110 -0.47 -6.59 1.39
N ASP A 111 0.04 -7.42 2.30
CA ASP A 111 -0.59 -7.71 3.58
C ASP A 111 -0.77 -6.42 4.42
N MET A 112 0.26 -5.58 4.46
CA MET A 112 0.23 -4.29 5.14
C MET A 112 -0.84 -3.34 4.56
N LEU A 113 -0.87 -3.18 3.25
CA LEU A 113 -1.87 -2.34 2.57
C LEU A 113 -3.29 -2.87 2.77
N SER A 114 -3.46 -4.18 2.80
CA SER A 114 -4.77 -4.81 3.07
C SER A 114 -5.25 -4.50 4.49
N LYS A 115 -4.37 -4.59 5.49
CA LYS A 115 -4.71 -4.23 6.87
C LYS A 115 -5.04 -2.75 7.02
N ILE A 116 -4.32 -1.86 6.32
CA ILE A 116 -4.64 -0.43 6.30
C ILE A 116 -6.01 -0.18 5.66
N ASP A 117 -6.33 -0.86 4.56
CA ASP A 117 -7.65 -0.79 3.92
C ASP A 117 -8.77 -1.23 4.86
N ASP A 118 -8.59 -2.34 5.58
CA ASP A 118 -9.54 -2.84 6.56
C ASP A 118 -9.77 -1.83 7.70
N GLU A 119 -8.69 -1.26 8.23
CA GLU A 119 -8.75 -0.25 9.29
C GLU A 119 -9.45 1.03 8.81
N LEU A 120 -9.17 1.48 7.58
CA LEU A 120 -9.87 2.60 6.96
C LEU A 120 -11.38 2.34 6.85
N ASN A 121 -11.77 1.17 6.32
CA ASN A 121 -13.17 0.82 6.10
C ASN A 121 -13.96 0.69 7.41
N ASN A 122 -13.34 0.16 8.46
CA ASN A 122 -14.03 -0.20 9.70
C ASN A 122 -14.04 0.91 10.76
N ARG A 123 -13.04 1.80 10.76
CA ARG A 123 -12.86 2.78 11.86
C ARG A 123 -13.22 4.20 11.52
N PHE A 124 -13.43 4.54 10.25
CA PHE A 124 -13.74 5.91 9.83
C PHE A 124 -15.16 6.07 9.32
N GLN A 125 -15.76 7.23 9.59
CA GLN A 125 -17.13 7.55 9.15
C GLN A 125 -17.27 7.49 7.63
N ASN A 126 -16.23 7.93 6.92
CA ASN A 126 -16.13 7.88 5.46
C ASN A 126 -15.15 6.80 4.98
N GLY A 127 -15.02 5.71 5.75
CA GLY A 127 -14.00 4.67 5.54
C GLY A 127 -13.90 4.15 4.11
N LYS A 128 -15.05 3.81 3.49
CA LYS A 128 -15.10 3.35 2.09
C LYS A 128 -14.54 4.36 1.09
N THR A 129 -14.83 5.64 1.29
CA THR A 129 -14.35 6.71 0.42
C THR A 129 -12.85 6.90 0.61
N LEU A 130 -12.36 6.91 1.85
CA LEU A 130 -10.93 7.04 2.17
C LEU A 130 -10.13 5.86 1.62
N ALA A 131 -10.61 4.63 1.81
CA ALA A 131 -10.05 3.42 1.25
C ALA A 131 -9.97 3.47 -0.28
N SER A 132 -11.06 3.89 -0.95
CA SER A 132 -11.09 4.00 -2.41
C SER A 132 -10.11 5.05 -2.93
N GLN A 133 -10.05 6.22 -2.29
CA GLN A 133 -9.11 7.28 -2.63
C GLN A 133 -7.66 6.84 -2.46
N LEU A 134 -7.34 6.15 -1.35
CA LEU A 134 -6.00 5.64 -1.10
C LEU A 134 -5.61 4.61 -2.17
N LYS A 135 -6.50 3.68 -2.52
CA LYS A 135 -6.27 2.68 -3.58
C LYS A 135 -5.99 3.32 -4.94
N GLU A 136 -6.84 4.25 -5.36
CA GLU A 136 -6.67 4.95 -6.64
C GLU A 136 -5.34 5.72 -6.67
N THR A 137 -5.03 6.40 -5.57
CA THR A 137 -3.78 7.15 -5.43
C THR A 137 -2.56 6.25 -5.52
N LEU A 138 -2.52 5.16 -4.72
CA LEU A 138 -1.41 4.21 -4.73
C LEU A 138 -1.27 3.49 -6.07
N GLN A 139 -2.38 3.17 -6.74
CA GLN A 139 -2.36 2.60 -8.08
C GLN A 139 -1.76 3.58 -9.10
N ASN A 140 -2.12 4.87 -9.03
CA ASN A 140 -1.57 5.89 -9.91
C ASN A 140 -0.05 6.06 -9.67
N GLU A 141 0.37 6.14 -8.42
CA GLU A 141 1.79 6.24 -8.07
C GLU A 141 2.59 5.01 -8.50
N TYR A 142 2.03 3.81 -8.34
CA TYR A 142 2.62 2.57 -8.85
C TYR A 142 2.84 2.64 -10.37
N GLN A 143 1.84 3.09 -11.13
CA GLN A 143 1.96 3.20 -12.60
C GLN A 143 3.00 4.23 -13.03
N LYS A 144 3.08 5.36 -12.31
CA LYS A 144 4.11 6.39 -12.55
C LYS A 144 5.51 5.84 -12.30
N LEU A 145 5.73 5.15 -11.19
CA LEU A 145 7.04 4.55 -10.89
C LEU A 145 7.43 3.48 -11.91
N LYS A 146 6.45 2.71 -12.41
CA LYS A 146 6.69 1.63 -13.37
C LYS A 146 6.95 2.15 -14.80
N ASN A 147 6.38 3.29 -15.15
CA ASN A 147 6.55 3.96 -16.45
C ASN A 147 6.95 5.43 -16.22
N PRO A 148 8.19 5.69 -15.76
CA PRO A 148 8.64 7.01 -15.36
C PRO A 148 8.73 8.01 -16.53
#